data_AF-A0A376DCF2-F1
#
_entry.id   AF-A0A376DCF2-F1
#
_cell.length_a   1.000
_cell.length_b   1.000
_cell.length_c   1.000
_cell.angle_alpha   90.00
_cell.angle_beta   90.00
_cell.angle_gamma   90.00
#
_symmetry.space_group_name_H-M   'P 1'
#
loop_
_entity.id
_entity.type
_entity.pdbx_description
1 polymer ?
#
loop_
_entity_poly.entity_id
_entity_poly.type
_entity_poly.pdbx_seq_one_letter_code
_entity_poly.pdbx_strand_id
1 'polypeptide(L)'
;MRPRYLLASLVLLSACSSVPGHFVRSEEDPVSHSLVYRFDPAVVDRAAMEADALSYCQHNGFDGAYAIPGLKSSPTGQARAAYLCVYHPVSATSSDQR
;
A
#
# COMPACT_ATOMS: atom_id res chain seq x y z
N MET A 1 47.12 8.75 23.47
CA MET A 1 45.78 8.43 24.01
C MET A 1 44.87 8.04 22.86
N ARG A 2 44.33 6.82 22.95
CA ARG A 2 43.30 6.09 22.17
C ARG A 2 42.74 6.69 20.85
N PRO A 3 42.82 5.95 19.72
CA PRO A 3 42.04 6.23 18.52
C PRO A 3 40.60 5.72 18.74
N ARG A 4 39.60 6.59 18.60
CA ARG A 4 38.19 6.16 18.56
C ARG A 4 37.86 5.76 17.12
N TYR A 5 38.01 4.48 16.82
CA TYR A 5 37.27 3.83 15.74
C TYR A 5 35.78 3.89 16.09
N LEU A 6 35.00 4.69 15.37
CA LEU A 6 33.56 4.57 15.31
C LEU A 6 33.21 3.80 14.04
N LEU A 7 33.30 2.47 14.15
CA LEU A 7 32.47 1.56 13.37
C LEU A 7 31.05 1.64 13.92
N ALA A 8 30.06 1.93 13.08
CA ALA A 8 28.77 1.23 13.04
C ALA A 8 27.78 1.90 12.06
N SER A 9 27.65 1.26 10.90
CA SER A 9 26.38 0.82 10.30
C SER A 9 25.15 1.74 10.43
N LEU A 10 24.71 2.34 9.32
CA LEU A 10 23.29 2.62 9.13
C LEU A 10 22.85 2.49 7.66
N VAL A 11 22.21 1.35 7.42
CA VAL A 11 20.99 1.14 6.60
C VAL A 11 21.04 1.61 5.15
N LEU A 12 21.34 0.65 4.26
CA LEU A 12 20.81 0.64 2.91
C LEU A 12 19.27 0.59 3.00
N LEU A 13 18.63 1.75 3.05
CA LEU A 13 17.22 1.85 2.65
C LEU A 13 17.22 1.61 1.15
N SER A 14 17.11 0.35 0.74
CA SER A 14 16.65 0.03 -0.61
C SER A 14 15.27 0.66 -0.74
N ALA A 15 15.21 1.85 -1.33
CA ALA A 15 13.97 2.41 -1.81
C ALA A 15 13.39 1.35 -2.75
N CYS A 16 12.30 0.72 -2.36
CA CYS A 16 11.51 -0.09 -3.28
C CYS A 16 11.22 0.81 -4.48
N SER A 17 11.80 0.49 -5.64
CA SER A 17 11.46 1.15 -6.89
C SER A 17 10.03 0.77 -7.24
N SER A 18 9.07 1.50 -6.70
CA SER A 18 7.72 1.57 -7.23
C SER A 18 7.78 2.45 -8.48
N VAL A 19 8.20 1.87 -9.61
CA VAL A 19 8.27 2.60 -10.88
C VAL A 19 6.88 3.19 -11.16
N PRO A 20 6.71 4.53 -11.11
CA PRO A 20 5.41 5.16 -11.32
C PRO A 20 5.02 5.01 -12.80
N GLY A 21 3.78 4.62 -13.09
CA GLY A 21 3.22 4.70 -14.44
C GLY A 21 3.03 3.40 -15.22
N HIS A 22 3.26 2.22 -14.62
CA HIS A 22 2.99 0.92 -15.28
C HIS A 22 1.70 0.23 -14.81
N PHE A 23 0.98 0.81 -13.86
CA PHE A 23 -0.37 0.41 -13.49
C PHE A 23 -1.34 1.57 -13.69
N VAL A 24 -2.60 1.25 -14.00
CA VAL A 24 -3.67 2.23 -14.19
C VAL A 24 -4.74 1.97 -13.14
N ARG A 25 -5.09 3.01 -12.37
CA ARG A 25 -6.35 3.04 -11.61
C ARG A 25 -7.49 3.04 -12.62
N SER A 26 -8.14 1.91 -12.80
CA SER A 26 -9.16 1.71 -13.83
C SER A 26 -10.54 2.16 -13.35
N GLU A 27 -10.83 1.99 -12.06
CA GLU A 27 -12.12 2.31 -11.47
C GLU A 27 -11.88 2.87 -10.06
N GLU A 28 -12.53 3.99 -9.77
CA GLU A 28 -12.64 4.59 -8.45
C GLU A 28 -14.13 4.76 -8.18
N ASP A 29 -14.63 4.14 -7.12
CA ASP A 29 -16.00 4.36 -6.65
C ASP A 29 -15.94 5.30 -5.45
N PRO A 30 -16.36 6.57 -5.58
CA PRO A 30 -16.29 7.55 -4.49
C PRO A 30 -17.30 7.26 -3.37
N VAL A 31 -18.30 6.40 -3.58
CA VAL A 31 -19.27 6.03 -2.55
C VAL A 31 -18.70 4.94 -1.64
N SER A 32 -18.05 3.93 -2.24
CA SER A 32 -17.43 2.83 -1.50
C SER A 32 -15.95 3.05 -1.19
N HIS A 33 -15.35 4.13 -1.69
CA HIS A 33 -13.91 4.40 -1.70
C HIS A 33 -13.10 3.16 -2.07
N SER A 34 -13.53 2.48 -3.14
CA SER A 34 -12.86 1.31 -3.68
C SER A 34 -11.99 1.69 -4.88
N LEU A 35 -10.84 1.03 -4.98
CA LEU A 35 -9.88 1.24 -6.06
C LEU A 35 -9.70 -0.07 -6.81
N VAL A 36 -9.76 -0.02 -8.14
CA VAL A 36 -9.38 -1.14 -9.00
C VAL A 36 -8.21 -0.73 -9.88
N TYR A 37 -7.20 -1.58 -9.90
CA TYR A 37 -5.99 -1.44 -10.68
C TYR A 37 -5.94 -2.46 -11.80
N ARG A 38 -5.37 -2.04 -12.93
CA ARG A 38 -4.95 -2.91 -14.03
C ARG A 38 -3.44 -2.75 -14.22
N PHE A 39 -2.73 -3.87 -14.33
CA PHE A 39 -1.28 -3.87 -14.43
C PHE A 39 -0.75 -5.08 -15.19
N ASP A 40 0.47 -4.94 -15.72
CA ASP A 40 1.24 -6.07 -16.22
C ASP A 40 2.04 -6.68 -15.06
N PRO A 41 1.75 -7.92 -14.64
CA PRO A 41 2.45 -8.55 -13.51
C PRO A 41 3.92 -8.86 -13.79
N ALA A 42 4.37 -8.83 -15.05
CA ALA A 42 5.79 -8.97 -15.39
C ALA A 42 6.58 -7.66 -15.19
N VAL A 43 5.88 -6.53 -15.08
CA VAL A 43 6.48 -5.19 -15.03
C VAL A 43 6.22 -4.47 -13.70
N VAL A 44 5.06 -4.72 -13.08
CA VAL A 44 4.62 -4.03 -11.86
C VAL A 44 4.58 -4.97 -10.68
N ASP A 45 5.25 -4.56 -9.60
CA ASP A 45 5.09 -5.17 -8.29
C ASP A 45 3.78 -4.73 -7.62
N ARG A 46 3.09 -5.69 -7.00
CA ARG A 46 1.88 -5.46 -6.22
C ARG A 46 2.11 -4.50 -5.06
N ALA A 47 3.31 -4.47 -4.49
CA ALA A 47 3.67 -3.54 -3.42
C ALA A 47 3.50 -2.07 -3.83
N ALA A 48 3.75 -1.73 -5.09
CA ALA A 48 3.57 -0.37 -5.59
C ALA A 48 2.10 0.07 -5.59
N MET A 49 1.18 -0.83 -5.97
CA MET A 49 -0.25 -0.56 -5.95
C MET A 49 -0.81 -0.54 -4.52
N GLU A 50 -0.27 -1.36 -3.62
CA GLU A 50 -0.68 -1.37 -2.21
C GLU A 50 -0.29 -0.06 -1.51
N ALA A 51 0.93 0.44 -1.73
CA ALA A 51 1.35 1.74 -1.22
C ALA A 51 0.50 2.89 -1.79
N ASP A 52 0.18 2.84 -3.08
CA ASP A 52 -0.68 3.82 -3.75
C ASP A 52 -2.12 3.80 -3.18
N ALA A 53 -2.70 2.61 -3.00
CA ALA A 53 -4.01 2.43 -2.42
C ALA A 53 -4.08 2.92 -0.97
N LEU A 54 -3.06 2.60 -0.15
CA LEU A 54 -2.98 3.06 1.23
C LEU A 54 -2.92 4.60 1.29
N SER A 55 -2.09 5.22 0.44
CA SER A 55 -2.00 6.68 0.37
C SER A 55 -3.33 7.32 -0.01
N TYR A 56 -4.08 6.75 -0.96
CA TYR A 56 -5.40 7.23 -1.33
C TYR A 56 -6.39 7.10 -0.16
N CYS A 57 -6.43 5.95 0.52
CA CYS A 57 -7.35 5.72 1.63
C CYS A 57 -7.08 6.69 2.80
N GLN A 58 -5.82 6.88 3.16
CA GLN A 58 -5.43 7.84 4.21
C GLN A 58 -5.77 9.28 3.84
N HIS A 59 -5.60 9.67 2.57
CA HIS A 59 -5.99 11.00 2.11
C HIS A 59 -7.51 11.24 2.23
N ASN A 60 -8.31 10.18 2.11
CA ASN A 60 -9.77 10.23 2.25
C ASN A 60 -10.27 9.93 3.68
N GLY A 61 -9.37 9.86 4.66
CA GLY A 61 -9.73 9.73 6.08
C GLY A 61 -9.87 8.31 6.60
N PHE A 62 -9.50 7.28 5.82
CA PHE A 62 -9.52 5.88 6.23
C PHE A 62 -8.18 5.45 6.83
N ASP A 63 -8.20 4.39 7.66
CA ASP A 63 -7.00 3.91 8.35
C ASP A 63 -6.15 2.97 7.51
N GLY A 64 -6.75 2.29 6.52
CA GLY A 64 -6.06 1.28 5.73
C GLY A 64 -6.70 0.98 4.38
N ALA A 65 -5.97 0.20 3.58
CA ALA A 65 -6.42 -0.36 2.31
C ALA A 65 -6.40 -1.89 2.39
N TYR A 66 -7.56 -2.52 2.27
CA TYR A 66 -7.70 -3.97 2.30
C TYR A 66 -7.73 -4.55 0.89
N ALA A 67 -6.81 -5.45 0.57
CA ALA A 67 -6.75 -6.10 -0.74
C ALA A 67 -7.89 -7.12 -0.92
N ILE A 68 -8.59 -7.04 -2.05
CA ILE A 68 -9.66 -7.97 -2.42
C ILE A 68 -9.06 -9.13 -3.23
N PRO A 69 -9.06 -10.37 -2.70
CA PRO A 69 -8.50 -11.50 -3.40
C PRO A 69 -9.40 -11.98 -4.55
N GLY A 70 -8.82 -12.74 -5.49
CA GLY A 70 -9.58 -13.53 -6.46
C GLY A 70 -10.15 -12.77 -7.66
N LEU A 71 -9.63 -11.58 -7.97
CA LEU A 71 -10.02 -10.87 -9.20
C LEU A 71 -9.53 -11.61 -10.44
N LYS A 72 -10.45 -11.83 -11.38
CA LYS A 72 -10.11 -12.38 -12.70
C LYS A 72 -9.30 -11.37 -13.51
N SER A 73 -8.29 -11.86 -14.24
CA SER A 73 -7.55 -11.06 -15.21
C SER A 73 -8.48 -10.51 -16.30
N SER A 74 -8.09 -9.37 -16.87
CA SER A 74 -8.79 -8.79 -18.02
C SER A 74 -8.69 -9.71 -19.24
N PRO A 75 -9.68 -9.70 -20.16
CA PRO A 75 -9.58 -10.41 -21.45
C PRO A 75 -8.32 -10.06 -22.25
N THR A 76 -7.71 -8.90 -22.00
CA THR A 76 -6.47 -8.44 -22.65
C THR A 76 -5.20 -8.97 -21.98
N GLY A 77 -5.30 -9.91 -21.04
CA GLY A 77 -4.16 -10.51 -20.33
C GLY A 77 -3.61 -9.71 -19.16
N GLN A 78 -4.09 -8.49 -18.92
CA GLN A 78 -3.67 -7.67 -17.77
C GLN A 78 -4.25 -8.22 -16.47
N ALA A 79 -3.42 -8.27 -15.42
CA ALA A 79 -3.87 -8.63 -14.09
C ALA A 79 -4.71 -7.49 -13.48
N ARG A 80 -5.58 -7.86 -12.52
CA ARG A 80 -6.36 -6.90 -11.73
C ARG A 80 -6.04 -7.04 -10.25
N ALA A 81 -6.01 -5.91 -9.56
CA ALA A 81 -5.96 -5.83 -8.10
C ALA A 81 -7.04 -4.84 -7.66
N ALA A 82 -7.72 -5.11 -6.56
CA ALA A 82 -8.69 -4.17 -6.02
C ALA A 82 -8.46 -4.02 -4.52
N TYR A 83 -8.74 -2.82 -4.02
CA TYR A 83 -8.55 -2.46 -2.64
C TYR A 83 -9.80 -1.72 -2.14
N LEU A 84 -10.21 -2.02 -0.91
CA LEU A 84 -11.25 -1.29 -0.20
C LEU A 84 -10.62 -0.44 0.90
N CYS A 85 -11.00 0.83 0.98
CA CYS A 85 -10.63 1.64 2.13
C CYS A 85 -11.42 1.22 3.37
N VAL A 86 -10.72 1.07 4.50
CA VAL A 86 -11.30 0.55 5.74
C VAL A 86 -10.90 1.40 6.94
N TYR A 87 -11.79 1.49 7.93
CA TYR A 87 -11.49 1.99 9.26
C TYR A 87 -11.03 0.84 10.16
N HIS A 88 -10.03 1.09 10.99
CA HIS A 88 -9.63 0.20 12.06
C HIS A 88 -10.37 0.56 13.35
N PRO A 89 -10.79 -0.43 14.15
CA PRO A 89 -11.38 -0.16 15.45
C PRO A 89 -10.33 0.48 16.37
N VAL A 90 -10.62 1.67 16.88
CA VAL A 90 -9.84 2.29 17.96
C VAL A 90 -10.08 1.50 19.25
N SER A 91 -9.01 0.90 19.77
CA SER A 91 -9.05 0.26 21.09
C SER A 91 -8.92 1.33 22.17
N ALA A 92 -9.95 1.50 22.98
CA ALA A 92 -9.88 2.37 24.15
C ALA A 92 -8.98 1.70 25.21
N THR A 93 -7.79 2.26 25.44
CA THR A 93 -6.99 1.89 26.60
C THR A 93 -7.68 2.45 27.84
N SER A 94 -8.36 1.60 28.61
CA SER A 94 -8.86 2.00 29.92
C SER A 94 -7.68 2.22 30.86
N SER A 95 -7.23 3.47 30.97
CA SER A 95 -6.39 3.92 32.07
C SER A 95 -7.27 3.99 33.32
N ASP A 96 -7.60 2.82 33.88
CA ASP A 96 -8.16 2.71 35.22
C ASP A 96 -7.27 1.76 36.02
N GLN A 97 -6.11 2.28 36.40
CA GLN A 97 -5.41 1.83 37.60
C GLN A 97 -5.43 3.00 38.57
N ARG A 98 -6.38 2.97 39.49
CA ARG A 98 -6.37 3.78 40.70
C ARG A 98 -6.41 2.86 41.91
#